data_AF-A0A2T2YD76-F1
#
_entry.id   AF-A0A2T2YD76-F1
#
_cell.length_a   1.000
_cell.length_b   1.000
_cell.length_c   1.000
_cell.angle_alpha   90.00
_cell.angle_beta   90.00
_cell.angle_gamma   90.00
#
_symmetry.space_group_name_H-M   'P 1'
#
loop_
_entity.id
_entity.type
_entity.pdbx_description
1 polymer ?
#
loop_
_entity_poly.entity_id
_entity_poly.type
_entity_poly.pdbx_seq_one_letter_code
_entity_poly.pdbx_strand_id
1 'polypeptide(L)' 'MDNGVLLNEINNQFFTYLANDFGLTHPSHKLEKWYDLSFDDFKQELINRNITFDDTTISDWEEYFTIQQEKVKKLQQ' A
#
# COMPACT_ATOMS: atom_id res chain seq x y z
N MET A 1 6.74 22.32 -1.76
CA MET A 1 5.73 21.38 -2.29
C MET A 1 4.67 21.24 -1.24
N ASP A 2 3.40 21.20 -1.63
CA ASP A 2 2.27 20.99 -0.74
C ASP A 2 2.24 19.52 -0.28
N ASN A 3 2.03 19.26 1.02
CA ASN A 3 2.04 17.89 1.56
C ASN A 3 0.93 17.02 0.96
N GLY A 4 -0.18 17.61 0.50
CA GLY A 4 -1.26 16.91 -0.19
C GLY A 4 -0.83 16.40 -1.56
N VAL A 5 -0.02 17.17 -2.30
CA VAL A 5 0.55 16.74 -3.59
C VAL A 5 1.46 15.53 -3.40
N LEU A 6 2.36 15.57 -2.42
CA LEU A 6 3.30 14.49 -2.14
C LEU A 6 2.59 13.20 -1.67
N LEU A 7 1.54 13.33 -0.84
CA LEU A 7 0.73 12.18 -0.43
C LEU A 7 0.02 11.53 -1.63
N ASN A 8 -0.52 12.35 -2.54
CA ASN A 8 -1.16 11.86 -3.75
C ASN A 8 -0.15 11.12 -4.66
N GLU A 9 1.08 11.62 -4.79
CA GLU A 9 2.14 10.95 -5.54
C GLU A 9 2.51 9.59 -4.92
N ILE A 10 2.67 9.51 -3.60
CA ILE A 10 2.95 8.24 -2.90
C ILE A 10 1.82 7.24 -3.11
N ASN A 11 0.56 7.68 -2.94
CA ASN A 11 -0.60 6.82 -3.17
C ASN A 11 -0.68 6.32 -4.61
N ASN A 12 -0.49 7.20 -5.59
CA ASN A 12 -0.50 6.80 -6.99
C ASN A 12 0.58 5.76 -7.30
N GLN A 13 1.80 5.95 -6.78
CA GLN A 13 2.88 4.97 -6.93
C GLN A 13 2.53 3.64 -6.26
N PHE A 14 2.02 3.69 -5.03
CA PHE A 14 1.64 2.51 -4.26
C PHE A 14 0.56 1.70 -4.98
N PHE A 15 -0.53 2.33 -5.41
CA PHE A 15 -1.62 1.65 -6.12
C PHE A 15 -1.23 1.20 -7.53
N THR A 16 -0.33 1.91 -8.21
CA THR A 16 0.22 1.45 -9.49
C THR A 16 1.00 0.15 -9.28
N TYR A 17 1.83 0.08 -8.24
CA TYR A 17 2.59 -1.12 -7.95
C TYR A 17 1.68 -2.29 -7.54
N LEU A 18 0.67 -2.01 -6.72
CA LEU A 18 -0.33 -2.97 -6.28
C LEU A 18 -1.17 -3.52 -7.45
N ALA A 19 -1.50 -2.66 -8.42
CA ALA A 19 -2.21 -3.06 -9.63
C ALA A 19 -1.34 -3.92 -10.55
N ASN A 20 -0.04 -3.65 -10.65
CA ASN A 20 0.87 -4.44 -11.47
C ASN A 20 1.10 -5.85 -10.90
N ASP A 21 1.32 -5.95 -9.59
CA ASP A 21 1.64 -7.24 -8.95
C ASP A 21 0.39 -8.09 -8.71
N PHE A 22 -0.71 -7.47 -8.28
CA PHE A 22 -1.91 -8.19 -7.82
C PHE A 22 -3.17 -7.94 -8.64
N GLY A 23 -3.09 -7.13 -9.70
CA GLY A 23 -4.27 -6.78 -10.51
C GLY A 23 -5.31 -5.93 -9.77
N LEU A 24 -4.95 -5.35 -8.61
CA LEU A 24 -5.88 -4.61 -7.78
C LEU A 24 -6.15 -3.21 -8.33
N THR A 25 -7.16 -3.10 -9.19
CA THR A 25 -7.56 -1.84 -9.84
C THR A 25 -8.51 -0.98 -9.01
N HIS A 26 -9.24 -1.59 -8.06
CA HIS A 26 -10.26 -0.91 -7.25
C HIS A 26 -10.03 -1.18 -5.76
N PRO A 27 -9.20 -0.36 -5.07
CA PRO A 27 -8.94 -0.53 -3.64
C PRO A 27 -10.21 -0.30 -2.80
N SER A 28 -10.25 -0.89 -1.60
CA SER A 28 -11.35 -0.64 -0.63
C SER A 28 -11.11 0.69 0.04
N HIS A 29 -12.14 1.28 0.64
CA HIS A 29 -11.97 2.44 1.52
C HIS A 29 -10.91 2.23 2.62
N LYS A 30 -10.72 0.99 3.06
CA LYS A 30 -9.67 0.63 4.02
C LYS A 30 -8.28 0.61 3.37
N LEU A 31 -8.13 0.06 2.16
CA LEU A 31 -6.88 0.10 1.39
C LEU A 31 -6.52 1.49 0.87
N GLU A 32 -7.49 2.38 0.63
CA GLU A 32 -7.25 3.81 0.34
C GLU A 32 -6.48 4.50 1.48
N LYS A 33 -6.60 3.95 2.70
CA LYS A 33 -5.86 4.36 3.90
C LYS A 33 -4.85 3.29 4.34
N TRP A 34 -4.21 2.62 3.38
CA TRP A 34 -3.23 1.56 3.64
C TRP A 34 -2.13 1.98 4.63
N TYR A 35 -1.74 3.26 4.63
CA TYR A 35 -0.72 3.80 5.53
C TYR A 35 -1.15 3.84 7.01
N ASP A 36 -2.45 3.73 7.30
CA ASP A 36 -2.98 3.56 8.67
C ASP A 36 -3.00 2.08 9.11
N LEU A 37 -2.76 1.13 8.20
CA LEU A 37 -2.81 -0.30 8.48
C LEU A 37 -1.47 -0.84 8.96
N SER A 38 -1.50 -1.90 9.76
CA SER A 38 -0.35 -2.80 9.89
C SER A 38 -0.17 -3.61 8.61
N PHE A 39 1.05 -4.09 8.34
CA PHE A 39 1.28 -4.93 7.17
C PHE A 39 0.43 -6.22 7.20
N ASP A 40 0.16 -6.77 8.38
CA ASP A 40 -0.73 -7.93 8.52
C ASP A 40 -2.18 -7.61 8.13
N ASP A 41 -2.72 -6.47 8.57
CA ASP A 41 -4.04 -5.99 8.15
C ASP A 41 -4.11 -5.73 6.64
N PHE A 42 -3.04 -5.18 6.06
CA PHE A 42 -2.93 -4.99 4.62
C PHE A 42 -2.98 -6.33 3.87
N LYS A 43 -2.22 -7.34 4.31
CA LYS A 43 -2.28 -8.70 3.73
C LYS A 43 -3.68 -9.28 3.84
N GLN A 44 -4.35 -9.13 4.98
CA GLN A 44 -5.73 -9.62 5.14
C GLN A 44 -6.70 -8.94 4.16
N GLU A 45 -6.55 -7.64 3.91
CA GLU A 45 -7.35 -6.95 2.88
C GLU A 45 -7.14 -7.51 1.47
N LEU A 46 -5.91 -7.92 1.13
CA LEU A 46 -5.61 -8.58 -0.15
C LEU A 46 -6.21 -9.99 -0.21
N ILE A 47 -6.04 -10.79 0.85
CA ILE A 47 -6.59 -12.15 0.95
C ILE A 47 -8.12 -12.13 0.84
N ASN A 48 -8.80 -11.19 1.51
CA ASN A 48 -10.25 -11.01 1.44
C ASN A 48 -10.76 -10.70 0.02
N ARG A 49 -9.86 -10.27 -0.87
CA ARG A 49 -10.14 -10.01 -2.29
C ARG A 49 -9.74 -11.17 -3.20
N ASN A 50 -9.41 -12.33 -2.62
CA ASN A 50 -8.91 -13.52 -3.32
C ASN A 50 -7.57 -13.29 -4.04
N ILE A 51 -6.76 -12.35 -3.57
CA ILE A 51 -5.39 -12.19 -4.05
C ILE A 51 -4.52 -13.21 -3.34
N THR A 52 -3.83 -14.04 -4.12
CA THR A 52 -2.80 -14.96 -3.67
C THR A 52 -1.43 -14.42 -4.01
N PHE A 53 -0.48 -14.65 -3.12
CA PHE A 53 0.91 -14.22 -3.22
C PHE A 53 1.80 -15.32 -2.64
N ASP A 54 3.02 -15.42 -3.15
CA ASP A 54 4.06 -16.29 -2.57
C ASP A 54 4.88 -15.55 -1.50
N ASP A 55 5.68 -16.30 -0.74
CA ASP A 55 6.48 -15.78 0.36
C ASP A 55 7.54 -14.75 -0.08
N THR A 56 8.08 -14.88 -1.30
CA THR A 56 9.04 -13.92 -1.86
C THR A 56 8.35 -12.60 -2.14
N THR A 57 7.23 -12.66 -2.88
CA THR A 57 6.39 -11.48 -3.17
C THR A 57 5.98 -10.77 -1.87
N ILE A 58 5.57 -11.50 -0.84
CA ILE A 58 5.20 -10.88 0.45
C ILE A 58 6.38 -10.22 1.16
N SER A 59 7.56 -10.81 1.11
CA SER A 59 8.75 -10.22 1.73
C SER A 59 9.14 -8.90 1.06
N ASP A 60 9.12 -8.86 -0.28
CA ASP A 60 9.38 -7.64 -1.05
C ASP A 60 8.33 -6.56 -0.74
N TRP A 61 7.06 -6.95 -0.62
CA TRP A 61 5.98 -6.05 -0.27
C TRP A 61 6.05 -5.53 1.17
N GLU A 62 6.53 -6.31 2.13
CA GLU A 62 6.69 -5.88 3.53
C GLU A 62 7.69 -4.73 3.66
N GLU A 63 8.85 -4.87 3.01
CA GLU A 63 9.87 -3.83 2.97
C GLU A 63 9.34 -2.57 2.26
N TYR A 64 8.76 -2.74 1.06
CA TYR A 64 8.19 -1.63 0.30
C TYR A 64 7.09 -0.90 1.07
N PHE A 65 6.14 -1.63 1.65
CA PHE A 65 5.05 -1.08 2.45
C PHE A 65 5.57 -0.24 3.61
N THR A 66 6.56 -0.76 4.33
CA THR A 66 7.16 -0.06 5.48
C THR A 66 7.81 1.24 5.05
N ILE A 67 8.62 1.22 3.98
CA ILE A 67 9.30 2.40 3.44
C ILE A 67 8.28 3.48 3.01
N GLN A 68 7.23 3.09 2.30
CA GLN A 68 6.20 4.05 1.87
C GLN A 68 5.41 4.58 3.05
N GLN A 69 5.07 3.74 4.03
CA GLN A 69 4.33 4.15 5.22
C GLN A 69 5.12 5.20 6.02
N GLU A 70 6.43 5.02 6.18
CA GLU A 70 7.29 6.00 6.83
C GLU A 70 7.31 7.35 6.10
N LYS A 71 7.29 7.34 4.76
CA LYS A 71 7.20 8.59 3.97
C LYS A 71 5.88 9.31 4.24
N VAL A 72 4.75 8.60 4.24
CA VAL A 72 3.44 9.20 4.54
C VAL A 72 3.41 9.76 5.96
N LYS A 73 3.90 9.01 6.94
CA LYS A 73 3.97 9.46 8.34
C LYS A 73 4.77 10.75 8.48
N LYS A 74 5.90 10.89 7.79
CA LYS A 74 6.72 12.13 7.80
C LYS A 74 6.02 13.34 7.18
N LEU A 75 5.09 13.13 6.24
CA LEU A 75 4.32 14.22 5.61
C LEU A 75 3.14 14.71 6.48
N GLN A 76 2.72 13.89 7.44
CA GLN A 76 1.59 14.17 8.35
C GLN A 76 2.04 14.77 9.70
N GLN A 77 3.36 14.84 9.95
CA GLN A 77 3.96 15.49 11.11
C GLN A 77 4.08 17.00 10.93
#